data_AF-A0A3S1BPX2-F1
#
_entry.id   AF-A0A3S1BPX2-F1
#
_cell.length_a   1.000
_cell.length_b   1.000
_cell.length_c   1.000
_cell.angle_alpha   90.00
_cell.angle_beta   90.00
_cell.angle_gamma   90.00
#
_symmetry.space_group_name_H-M   'P 1'
#
loop_
_entity.id
_entity.type
_entity.pdbx_description
1 polymer ?
#
loop_
_entity_poly.entity_id
_entity_poly.type
_entity_poly.pdbx_seq_one_letter_code
_entity_poly.pdbx_strand_id
1 'polypeptide(L)'
;MAILTSLFSKNSGTYDADTIDLKPTVEANEQIKDIKFRPLGGFALLQAKLEGKKKLQLQTMLREVVMFTFMFALILSMVFINFSGFAGGAFFASSNIHNKLYANTDNGLNLMNLKSISDFWTWSEEILAHTVHHEELQETESFGVLMGSAHMRQLRTGNVSCLADSSLS
;
A
#
# COMPACT_ATOMS: atom_id res chain seq x y z
N MET A 1 -39.63 -3.15 -7.43
CA MET A 1 -39.61 -4.63 -7.26
C MET A 1 -40.54 -5.28 -8.29
N ALA A 2 -40.24 -5.16 -9.60
CA ALA A 2 -40.96 -5.90 -10.67
C ALA A 2 -40.29 -5.77 -12.07
N ILE A 3 -39.00 -5.42 -12.17
CA ILE A 3 -38.32 -5.26 -13.49
C ILE A 3 -37.05 -6.14 -13.58
N LEU A 4 -36.72 -6.90 -12.53
CA LEU A 4 -35.44 -7.63 -12.44
C LEU A 4 -35.47 -9.08 -12.93
N THR A 5 -36.59 -9.63 -13.44
CA THR A 5 -36.69 -11.08 -13.67
C THR A 5 -36.96 -11.57 -15.10
N SER A 6 -37.10 -10.71 -16.13
CA SER A 6 -37.51 -11.18 -17.48
C SER A 6 -36.50 -11.05 -18.63
N LEU A 7 -35.27 -10.58 -18.41
CA LEU A 7 -34.31 -10.35 -19.51
C LEU A 7 -33.06 -11.24 -19.52
N PHE A 8 -32.97 -12.23 -18.63
CA PHE A 8 -31.85 -13.20 -18.57
C PHE A 8 -32.23 -14.60 -19.10
N SER A 9 -32.91 -14.67 -20.24
CA SER A 9 -32.91 -15.91 -21.03
C SER A 9 -32.81 -15.58 -22.52
N LYS A 10 -31.57 -15.40 -22.97
CA LYS A 10 -31.22 -15.78 -24.34
C LYS A 10 -29.99 -16.68 -24.26
N ASN A 11 -30.31 -17.96 -24.36
CA ASN A 11 -29.42 -19.09 -24.44
C ASN A 11 -28.36 -18.86 -25.53
N SER A 12 -27.11 -19.07 -25.16
CA SER A 12 -25.94 -19.10 -26.04
C SER A 12 -26.01 -20.36 -26.91
N GLY A 13 -26.24 -20.17 -28.21
CA GLY A 13 -26.00 -21.17 -29.25
C GLY A 13 -25.00 -20.58 -30.25
N THR A 14 -23.76 -21.05 -30.15
CA THR A 14 -22.68 -20.93 -31.12
C THR A 14 -23.16 -21.13 -32.56
N TYR A 15 -22.69 -20.32 -33.51
CA TYR A 15 -22.01 -20.75 -34.74
C TYR A 15 -21.59 -19.52 -35.55
N ASP A 16 -20.44 -19.68 -36.21
CA ASP A 16 -19.74 -18.74 -37.06
C ASP A 16 -20.58 -18.13 -38.19
N ALA A 17 -20.05 -17.01 -38.70
CA ALA A 17 -20.35 -16.41 -39.99
C ALA A 17 -21.77 -15.87 -40.18
N ASP A 18 -21.97 -14.60 -39.82
CA ASP A 18 -22.87 -13.74 -40.58
C ASP A 18 -22.39 -12.29 -40.47
N THR A 19 -21.38 -11.99 -41.29
CA THR A 19 -21.20 -10.64 -41.82
C THR A 19 -22.46 -10.36 -42.63
N ILE A 20 -23.46 -9.76 -41.99
CA ILE A 20 -24.60 -9.19 -42.71
C ILE A 20 -24.10 -7.91 -43.38
N ASP A 21 -23.36 -8.08 -44.47
CA ASP A 21 -23.05 -7.04 -45.44
C ASP A 21 -24.32 -6.83 -46.29
N LEU A 22 -25.35 -6.25 -45.65
CA LEU A 22 -26.56 -5.80 -46.34
C LEU A 22 -26.20 -4.57 -47.17
N LYS A 23 -25.58 -4.81 -48.33
CA LYS A 23 -25.49 -3.82 -49.40
C LYS A 23 -26.92 -3.61 -49.90
N PRO A 24 -27.53 -2.42 -49.71
CA PRO A 24 -28.92 -2.23 -50.14
C PRO A 24 -28.97 -2.28 -51.67
N THR A 25 -29.61 -3.30 -52.22
CA THR A 25 -29.99 -3.36 -53.64
C THR A 25 -31.25 -2.53 -53.84
N VAL A 26 -31.06 -1.35 -54.47
CA VAL A 26 -32.15 -0.47 -54.85
C VAL A 26 -32.70 -0.95 -56.19
N GLU A 27 -33.91 -1.51 -56.19
CA GLU A 27 -34.63 -1.80 -57.43
C GLU A 27 -35.09 -0.49 -58.08
N ALA A 28 -34.59 -0.24 -59.29
CA ALA A 28 -34.86 0.94 -60.07
C ALA A 28 -36.25 0.84 -60.73
N ASN A 29 -37.30 1.19 -59.99
CA ASN A 29 -38.58 1.56 -60.60
C ASN A 29 -38.87 3.04 -60.35
N GLU A 30 -38.79 3.78 -61.45
CA GLU A 30 -39.52 5.02 -61.73
C GLU A 30 -39.25 6.23 -60.80
N GLN A 31 -38.34 7.07 -61.29
CA GLN A 31 -38.30 8.52 -61.05
C GLN A 31 -38.20 8.99 -59.59
N ILE A 32 -37.41 8.32 -58.75
CA ILE A 32 -36.75 9.04 -57.67
C ILE A 32 -35.62 9.79 -58.33
N LYS A 33 -35.86 11.05 -58.71
CA LYS A 33 -34.76 11.99 -59.02
C LYS A 33 -33.71 11.77 -57.95
N ASP A 34 -32.48 11.45 -58.34
CA ASP A 34 -31.32 11.56 -57.49
C ASP A 34 -31.21 13.03 -57.07
N ILE A 35 -32.01 13.40 -56.08
CA ILE A 35 -31.83 14.62 -55.32
C ILE A 35 -30.56 14.31 -54.57
N LYS A 36 -29.45 14.61 -55.23
CA LYS A 36 -28.14 14.73 -54.62
C LYS A 36 -28.34 15.82 -53.58
N PHE A 37 -28.80 15.42 -52.39
CA PHE A 37 -28.99 16.31 -51.27
C PHE A 37 -27.63 16.95 -51.09
N ARG A 38 -27.53 18.23 -51.43
CA ARG A 38 -26.37 19.03 -51.07
C ARG A 38 -26.24 18.80 -49.56
N PRO A 39 -25.07 18.38 -49.04
CA PRO A 39 -24.92 18.25 -47.60
C PRO A 39 -25.45 19.56 -47.01
N LEU A 40 -26.24 19.48 -45.93
CA LEU A 40 -26.73 20.65 -45.19
C LEU A 40 -25.51 21.44 -44.70
N GLY A 41 -24.93 22.18 -45.62
CA GLY A 41 -23.65 22.84 -45.54
C GLY A 41 -23.94 24.22 -45.05
N GLY A 42 -23.64 24.44 -43.78
CA GLY A 42 -23.89 25.71 -43.13
C GLY A 42 -23.21 25.75 -41.78
N PHE A 43 -23.09 26.96 -41.24
CA PHE A 43 -22.48 27.23 -39.93
C PHE A 43 -23.09 26.36 -38.82
N ALA A 44 -24.38 26.02 -38.90
CA ALA A 44 -25.05 25.15 -37.93
C ALA A 44 -24.50 23.72 -37.87
N LEU A 45 -24.19 23.09 -39.01
CA LEU A 45 -23.62 21.72 -39.02
C LEU A 45 -22.17 21.73 -38.54
N LEU A 46 -21.39 22.75 -38.93
CA LEU A 46 -20.03 22.95 -38.44
C LEU A 46 -20.00 23.20 -36.92
N GLN A 47 -20.95 24.01 -36.41
CA GLN A 47 -21.11 24.26 -34.98
C GLN A 47 -21.51 22.99 -34.24
N ALA A 48 -22.48 22.22 -34.73
CA ALA A 48 -22.88 20.95 -34.12
C ALA A 48 -21.72 19.94 -34.06
N LYS A 49 -20.86 19.91 -35.11
CA LYS A 49 -19.66 19.05 -35.12
C LYS A 49 -18.60 19.51 -34.11
N LEU A 50 -18.40 20.82 -33.96
CA LEU A 50 -17.48 21.39 -32.97
C LEU A 50 -17.99 21.15 -31.55
N GLU A 51 -19.28 21.34 -31.29
CA GLU A 51 -19.91 21.07 -30.00
C GLU A 51 -19.87 19.57 -29.66
N GLY A 52 -20.08 18.70 -30.65
CA GLY A 52 -19.93 17.25 -30.49
C GLY A 52 -18.49 16.85 -30.12
N LYS A 53 -17.49 17.44 -30.80
CA LYS A 53 -16.07 17.21 -30.48
C LYS A 53 -15.71 17.72 -29.08
N LYS A 54 -16.21 18.89 -28.70
CA LYS A 54 -16.02 19.46 -27.35
C LYS A 54 -16.63 18.58 -26.28
N LYS A 55 -17.83 18.04 -26.51
CA LYS A 55 -18.51 17.11 -25.59
C LYS A 55 -17.72 15.81 -25.42
N LEU A 56 -17.20 15.25 -26.51
CA LEU A 56 -16.36 14.05 -26.47
C LEU A 56 -15.08 14.29 -25.65
N GLN A 57 -14.41 15.42 -25.87
CA GLN A 57 -13.22 15.81 -25.11
C GLN A 57 -13.52 16.01 -23.62
N LEU A 58 -14.64 16.65 -23.29
CA LEU A 58 -15.11 16.80 -21.90
C LEU A 58 -15.35 15.45 -21.23
N GLN A 59 -15.93 14.49 -21.93
CA GLN A 59 -16.14 13.13 -21.39
C GLN A 59 -14.83 12.41 -21.13
N THR A 60 -13.83 12.56 -22.01
CA THR A 60 -12.50 11.99 -21.81
C THR A 60 -11.80 12.64 -20.62
N MET A 61 -11.81 13.97 -20.53
CA MET A 61 -11.22 14.72 -19.41
C MET A 61 -11.89 14.34 -18.08
N LEU A 62 -13.22 14.20 -18.06
CA LEU A 62 -13.95 13.77 -16.87
C LEU A 62 -13.53 12.35 -16.44
N ARG A 63 -13.35 11.42 -17.39
CA ARG A 63 -12.87 10.07 -17.09
C ARG A 63 -11.47 10.10 -16.48
N GLU A 64 -10.57 10.90 -17.04
CA GLU A 64 -9.20 11.04 -16.51
C GLU A 64 -9.20 11.66 -15.12
N VAL A 65 -9.99 12.71 -14.88
CA VAL A 65 -10.14 13.32 -13.55
C VAL A 65 -10.66 12.31 -12.54
N VAL A 66 -11.67 11.51 -12.88
CA VAL A 66 -12.21 10.47 -11.99
C VAL A 66 -11.15 9.40 -11.67
N MET A 67 -10.34 9.02 -12.65
CA MET A 67 -9.24 8.06 -12.43
C MET A 67 -8.17 8.65 -11.50
N PHE A 68 -7.76 9.89 -11.73
CA PHE A 68 -6.76 10.55 -10.89
C PHE A 68 -7.26 10.81 -9.47
N THR A 69 -8.52 11.19 -9.28
CA THR A 69 -9.09 11.38 -7.95
C THR A 69 -9.19 10.06 -7.19
N PHE A 70 -9.57 8.96 -7.85
CA PHE A 70 -9.59 7.64 -7.24
C PHE A 70 -8.18 7.18 -6.85
N MET A 71 -7.20 7.35 -7.74
CA MET A 71 -5.80 7.04 -7.45
C MET A 71 -5.28 7.87 -6.26
N PHE A 72 -5.57 9.16 -6.23
CA PHE A 72 -5.17 10.04 -5.14
C PHE A 72 -5.81 9.64 -3.80
N ALA A 73 -7.10 9.28 -3.81
CA ALA A 73 -7.79 8.79 -2.63
C ALA A 73 -7.18 7.48 -2.11
N LEU A 74 -6.78 6.56 -3.00
CA LEU A 74 -6.08 5.33 -2.61
C LEU A 74 -4.72 5.63 -1.96
N ILE A 75 -3.95 6.56 -2.54
CA ILE A 75 -2.66 6.98 -1.96
C ILE A 75 -2.87 7.56 -0.56
N LEU A 76 -3.84 8.47 -0.40
CA LEU A 76 -4.16 9.04 0.92
C LEU A 76 -4.63 7.99 1.92
N SER A 77 -5.44 7.03 1.49
CA SER A 77 -5.88 5.91 2.33
C SER A 77 -4.67 5.08 2.80
N MET A 78 -3.74 4.78 1.89
CA MET A 78 -2.53 4.04 2.24
C MET A 78 -1.68 4.81 3.25
N VAL A 79 -1.48 6.12 3.03
CA VAL A 79 -0.73 6.98 3.96
C VAL A 79 -1.42 7.03 5.31
N PHE A 80 -2.74 7.16 5.37
CA PHE A 80 -3.50 7.19 6.62
C PHE A 80 -3.38 5.88 7.41
N ILE A 81 -3.48 4.73 6.73
CA ILE A 81 -3.32 3.40 7.36
C ILE A 81 -1.91 3.25 7.92
N ASN A 82 -0.88 3.61 7.14
CA ASN A 82 0.50 3.51 7.59
C ASN A 82 0.82 4.49 8.73
N PHE A 83 0.32 5.72 8.65
CA PHE A 83 0.55 6.73 9.68
C PHE A 83 -0.16 6.40 10.99
N SER A 84 -1.40 5.92 10.94
CA SER A 84 -2.14 5.52 12.14
C SER A 84 -1.50 4.32 12.85
N GLY A 85 -0.95 3.36 12.10
CA GLY A 85 -0.20 2.24 12.66
C GLY A 85 1.16 2.64 13.25
N PHE A 86 1.88 3.57 12.62
CA PHE A 86 3.26 3.90 12.98
C PHE A 86 3.39 5.04 14.01
N ALA A 87 2.56 6.08 13.92
CA ALA A 87 2.77 7.32 14.68
C ALA A 87 2.43 7.19 16.18
N GLY A 88 1.47 6.35 16.54
CA GLY A 88 1.07 6.13 17.93
C GLY A 88 1.77 4.91 18.52
N GLY A 89 1.31 3.71 18.16
CA GLY A 89 1.67 2.48 18.85
C GLY A 89 3.16 2.11 18.74
N ALA A 90 3.76 2.23 17.56
CA ALA A 90 5.14 1.77 17.34
C ALA A 90 6.16 2.65 18.08
N PHE A 91 5.96 3.97 18.07
CA PHE A 91 6.85 4.89 18.79
C PHE A 91 6.79 4.66 20.30
N PHE A 92 5.58 4.61 20.89
CA PHE A 92 5.43 4.35 22.33
C PHE A 92 5.95 2.97 22.75
N ALA A 93 5.74 1.94 21.93
CA ALA A 93 6.30 0.61 22.20
C ALA A 93 7.84 0.63 22.18
N SER A 94 8.43 1.29 21.18
CA SER A 94 9.90 1.40 21.08
C SER A 94 10.50 2.22 22.24
N SER A 95 9.86 3.31 22.66
CA SER A 95 10.35 4.15 23.74
C SER A 95 10.19 3.48 25.10
N ASN A 96 9.13 2.70 25.32
CA ASN A 96 8.97 1.92 26.55
C ASN A 96 10.05 0.84 26.70
N ILE A 97 10.34 0.08 25.63
CA ILE A 97 11.44 -0.89 25.63
C ILE A 97 12.77 -0.18 25.87
N HIS A 98 12.98 0.96 25.19
CA HIS A 98 14.19 1.74 25.36
C HIS A 98 14.35 2.22 26.81
N ASN A 99 13.28 2.73 27.41
CA ASN A 99 13.33 3.24 28.78
C ASN A 99 13.60 2.11 29.79
N LYS A 100 12.95 0.95 29.67
CA LYS A 100 13.14 -0.17 30.61
C LYS A 100 14.54 -0.80 30.52
N LEU A 101 15.13 -0.90 29.32
CA LEU A 101 16.44 -1.55 29.14
C LEU A 101 17.63 -0.58 29.23
N TYR A 102 17.46 0.67 28.80
CA TYR A 102 18.57 1.61 28.60
C TYR A 102 18.53 2.84 29.51
N ALA A 103 17.35 3.33 29.90
CA ALA A 103 17.22 4.61 30.61
C ALA A 103 16.89 4.47 32.10
N ASN A 104 16.22 3.39 32.49
CA ASN A 104 15.65 3.25 33.83
C ASN A 104 16.44 2.25 34.66
N THR A 105 17.12 2.74 35.69
CA THR A 105 17.40 1.96 36.89
C THR A 105 17.45 2.88 38.11
N ASP A 106 16.60 2.60 39.09
CA ASP A 106 16.69 3.16 40.45
C ASP A 106 18.03 2.80 41.14
N ASN A 107 18.73 1.78 40.63
CA ASN A 107 20.01 1.27 41.15
C ASN A 107 21.25 1.83 40.40
N GLY A 108 21.09 2.68 39.37
CA GLY A 108 22.19 3.25 38.57
C GLY A 108 22.89 2.30 37.59
N LEU A 109 22.40 1.06 37.47
CA LEU A 109 22.87 0.01 36.57
C LEU A 109 22.25 0.16 35.17
N ASN A 110 22.67 1.18 34.42
CA ASN A 110 22.23 1.34 33.03
C ASN A 110 23.13 0.58 32.07
N LEU A 111 22.54 -0.11 31.07
CA LEU A 111 23.28 -0.82 30.01
C LEU A 111 24.31 0.09 29.32
N MET A 112 23.97 1.37 29.14
CA MET A 112 24.84 2.37 28.51
C MET A 112 26.05 2.80 29.36
N ASN A 113 26.05 2.52 30.67
CA ASN A 113 27.09 2.96 31.60
C ASN A 113 27.82 1.76 32.27
N LEU A 114 27.74 0.57 31.68
CA LEU A 114 28.47 -0.60 32.17
C LEU A 114 29.96 -0.45 31.92
N LYS A 115 30.78 -0.62 32.97
CA LYS A 115 32.25 -0.49 32.88
C LYS A 115 32.97 -1.81 33.08
N SER A 116 32.39 -2.74 33.84
CA SER A 116 32.99 -4.03 34.14
C SER A 116 32.11 -5.20 33.69
N ILE A 117 32.75 -6.36 33.54
CA ILE A 117 32.05 -7.62 33.22
C ILE A 117 31.12 -8.05 34.37
N SER A 118 31.47 -7.76 35.63
CA SER A 118 30.61 -8.03 36.78
C SER A 118 29.34 -7.19 36.73
N ASP A 119 29.45 -5.91 36.37
CA ASP A 119 28.29 -5.03 36.25
C ASP A 119 27.32 -5.54 35.17
N PHE A 120 27.86 -6.09 34.08
CA PHE A 120 27.06 -6.71 33.03
C PHE A 120 26.24 -7.90 33.55
N TRP A 121 26.85 -8.78 34.35
CA TRP A 121 26.13 -9.94 34.88
C TRP A 121 25.04 -9.50 35.88
N THR A 122 25.34 -8.57 36.78
CA THR A 122 24.35 -8.00 37.71
C THR A 122 23.18 -7.35 36.96
N TRP A 123 23.48 -6.53 35.94
CA TRP A 123 22.46 -5.93 35.08
C TRP A 123 21.60 -6.99 34.36
N SER A 124 22.24 -8.06 33.87
CA SER A 124 21.53 -9.11 33.14
C SER A 124 20.56 -9.90 34.02
N GLU A 125 20.90 -10.10 35.29
CA GLU A 125 20.06 -10.79 36.27
C GLU A 125 18.90 -9.89 36.72
N GLU A 126 19.17 -8.65 37.11
CA GLU A 126 18.17 -7.76 37.70
C GLU A 126 17.21 -7.14 36.67
N ILE A 127 17.66 -6.86 35.45
CA ILE A 127 16.88 -6.08 34.47
C ILE A 127 16.51 -6.92 33.27
N LEU A 128 17.50 -7.56 32.63
CA LEU A 128 17.25 -8.31 31.39
C LEU A 128 16.38 -9.55 31.65
N ALA A 129 16.72 -10.36 32.65
CA ALA A 129 15.97 -11.57 32.97
C ALA A 129 14.53 -11.24 33.38
N HIS A 130 14.34 -10.22 34.23
CA HIS A 130 13.02 -9.75 34.62
C HIS A 130 12.22 -9.21 33.42
N THR A 131 12.81 -8.38 32.56
CA THR A 131 12.11 -7.83 31.38
C THR A 131 11.71 -8.91 30.38
N VAL A 132 12.51 -9.96 30.22
CA VAL A 132 12.25 -11.06 29.28
C VAL A 132 11.24 -12.06 29.86
N HIS A 133 11.34 -12.39 31.15
CA HIS A 133 10.58 -13.47 31.78
C HIS A 133 9.45 -13.00 32.69
N HIS A 134 9.12 -11.71 32.73
CA HIS A 134 8.07 -11.20 33.62
C HIS A 134 6.71 -11.89 33.37
N GLU A 135 6.23 -12.56 34.42
CA GLU A 135 4.91 -13.20 34.51
C GLU A 135 3.80 -12.25 34.99
N GLU A 136 4.13 -11.09 35.54
CA GLU A 136 3.14 -10.17 36.11
C GLU A 136 2.85 -9.02 35.16
N LEU A 137 1.84 -9.22 34.31
CA LEU A 137 1.10 -8.13 33.70
C LEU A 137 0.49 -7.28 34.82
N GLN A 138 1.17 -6.22 35.24
CA GLN A 138 0.46 -5.07 35.80
C GLN A 138 -0.49 -4.60 34.69
N GLU A 139 -1.81 -4.64 34.93
CA GLU A 139 -2.88 -4.36 33.94
C GLU A 139 -2.73 -3.01 33.22
N THR A 140 -1.84 -2.15 33.71
CA THR A 140 -1.52 -0.82 33.19
C THR A 140 -0.35 -0.78 32.21
N GLU A 141 0.52 -1.79 32.15
CA GLU A 141 1.65 -1.81 31.22
C GLU A 141 1.33 -2.69 30.00
N SER A 142 1.08 -2.05 28.86
CA SER A 142 0.95 -2.73 27.56
C SER A 142 2.32 -3.18 27.05
N PHE A 143 2.94 -4.11 27.77
CA PHE A 143 4.17 -4.74 27.30
C PHE A 143 3.86 -5.73 26.18
N GLY A 144 4.71 -5.72 25.16
CA GLY A 144 4.61 -6.67 24.06
C GLY A 144 4.75 -8.12 24.55
N VAL A 145 4.16 -9.06 23.82
CA VAL A 145 4.29 -10.49 24.13
C VAL A 145 5.66 -10.98 23.66
N LEU A 146 6.39 -11.68 24.54
CA LEU A 146 7.65 -12.33 24.17
C LEU A 146 7.37 -13.41 23.11
N MET A 147 8.00 -13.29 21.95
CA MET A 147 7.91 -14.28 20.88
C MET A 147 9.14 -15.19 20.91
N GLY A 148 8.93 -16.45 21.31
CA GLY A 148 10.00 -17.45 21.39
C GLY A 148 10.87 -17.29 22.64
N SER A 149 12.14 -17.68 22.53
CA SER A 149 13.12 -17.62 23.62
C SER A 149 14.26 -16.65 23.29
N ALA A 150 14.79 -15.96 24.29
CA ALA A 150 15.96 -15.11 24.15
C ALA A 150 17.24 -15.96 24.04
N HIS A 151 18.10 -15.67 23.05
CA HIS A 151 19.33 -16.43 22.79
C HIS A 151 20.55 -15.52 22.95
N MET A 152 21.51 -15.92 23.79
CA MET A 152 22.77 -15.20 23.96
C MET A 152 23.83 -15.76 22.98
N ARG A 153 24.55 -14.88 22.29
CA ARG A 153 25.69 -15.24 21.44
C ARG A 153 26.96 -14.62 21.99
N GLN A 154 28.04 -15.40 22.01
CA GLN A 154 29.35 -14.94 22.45
C GLN A 154 30.37 -15.08 21.33
N LEU A 155 31.14 -14.02 21.10
CA LEU A 155 32.30 -14.03 20.22
C LEU A 155 33.56 -14.18 21.08
N ARG A 156 34.48 -15.05 20.66
CA ARG A 156 35.78 -15.23 21.30
C ARG A 156 36.86 -15.20 20.22
N THR A 157 37.94 -14.50 20.50
CA THR A 157 39.13 -14.54 19.64
C THR A 157 39.88 -15.84 19.89
N GLY A 158 40.56 -16.34 18.85
CA GLY A 158 41.51 -17.43 19.00
C GLY A 158 42.71 -16.97 19.82
N ASN A 159 43.37 -17.91 20.51
CA ASN A 159 44.61 -17.63 21.20
C ASN A 159 45.74 -17.44 20.17
N VAL A 160 45.91 -16.22 19.70
CA VAL A 160 47.01 -15.81 18.82
C VAL A 160 47.85 -14.82 19.60
N SER A 161 49.17 -15.03 19.61
CA SER A 161 50.10 -14.07 20.19
C SER A 161 49.99 -12.75 19.43
N CYS A 162 49.53 -11.70 20.10
CA CYS A 162 49.60 -10.35 19.54
C CYS A 162 51.08 -10.04 19.22
N LEU A 163 51.34 -9.50 18.03
CA LEU A 163 52.64 -8.93 17.70
C LEU A 163 52.82 -7.67 18.55
N ALA A 164 53.30 -7.83 19.78
CA ALA A 164 53.81 -6.72 20.55
C ALA A 164 55.14 -6.31 19.92
N ASP A 165 55.27 -5.03 19.55
CA ASP A 165 56.43 -4.42 18.88
C ASP A 165 57.77 -4.98 19.37
N SER A 166 58.32 -5.94 18.63
CA SER A 166 59.71 -6.37 18.76
C SER A 166 60.61 -5.60 17.78
N SER A 167 60.18 -4.42 17.32
CA SER A 167 60.90 -3.56 16.37
C SER A 167 61.35 -2.20 16.91
N LEU A 168 61.25 -1.97 18.22
CA LEU A 168 61.92 -0.86 18.91
C LEU A 168 62.96 -1.40 19.91
N SER A 169 64.05 -1.95 19.38
CA SER A 169 65.30 -2.14 20.12
C SER A 169 66.48 -1.79 19.21
#